data_AF-A0A1G4JVX8-F1
#
_entry.id   AF-A0A1G4JVX8-F1
#
_cell.length_a   1.000
_cell.length_b   1.000
_cell.length_c   1.000
_cell.angle_alpha   90.00
_cell.angle_beta   90.00
_cell.angle_gamma   90.00
#
_symmetry.space_group_name_H-M   'P 1'
#
loop_
_entity.id
_entity.type
_entity.pdbx_description
1 polymer ?
#
loop_
_entity_poly.entity_id
_entity_poly.type
_entity_poly.pdbx_seq_one_letter_code
_entity_poly.pdbx_strand_id
1 'polypeptide(L)'
;MKFLPLLSFTSKVLPYFSNEQDLRTIQLSQDQTLKVTDGEKLLLKRQGVNFFDITNFPFFKSKEEPVVAQYSYPKKLVNGDKVSQIIETIDESSMYNDLAQFTSFYTRYYKSQAGLESATWLSDKLKNVTRPLGDKVAQFHVDHQDWPQFSIIVQIKGTETPENVVVFGSHQDSMNLIFPSVLPAPGADDNGSGTVTNIEALRIYSQYLNATNDWPSNTIEFHFYSAEEGGLLGSLDVFNQYAQLNKTVVAMLQQDMTGYVPDPQKEHVGVVTDYTTPGFTLFIERIIDEYLNIPYIETTCGYACSDHGSATRNGFPAAFVIESEFSRTNKYIHSTMDTLDRLNFQHMAEHVKLVVGTAVELSRWSFRLKNSD
;
A
#
# COMPACT_ATOMS: atom_id res chain seq x y z
N MET A 1 -23.86 -31.28 22.19
CA MET A 1 -24.58 -31.98 21.12
C MET A 1 -25.96 -31.34 20.94
N LYS A 2 -26.10 -30.48 19.92
CA LYS A 2 -27.26 -30.38 19.02
C LYS A 2 -27.03 -29.20 18.08
N PHE A 3 -26.62 -29.58 16.87
CA PHE A 3 -26.60 -28.77 15.65
C PHE A 3 -27.96 -28.08 15.46
N LEU A 4 -27.94 -26.79 15.09
CA LEU A 4 -29.06 -26.16 14.39
C LEU A 4 -28.79 -26.21 12.87
N PRO A 5 -29.83 -26.43 12.04
CA PRO A 5 -29.66 -26.94 10.68
C PRO A 5 -29.55 -25.82 9.63
N LEU A 6 -28.97 -26.21 8.49
CA LEU A 6 -28.90 -25.48 7.23
C LEU A 6 -30.24 -24.83 6.86
N LEU A 7 -30.19 -23.53 6.57
CA LEU A 7 -31.22 -22.83 5.82
C LEU A 7 -31.15 -23.26 4.35
N SER A 8 -32.21 -23.96 3.94
CA SER A 8 -32.54 -24.34 2.58
C SER A 8 -32.78 -23.08 1.73
N PHE A 9 -31.95 -22.88 0.70
CA PHE A 9 -32.25 -21.98 -0.40
C PHE A 9 -33.21 -22.67 -1.37
N THR A 10 -34.46 -22.24 -1.39
CA THR A 10 -35.35 -22.48 -2.54
C THR A 10 -35.37 -21.24 -3.42
N SER A 11 -34.79 -21.41 -4.59
CA SER A 11 -34.75 -20.46 -5.70
C SER A 11 -36.14 -20.07 -6.19
N LYS A 12 -36.25 -18.84 -6.72
CA LYS A 12 -36.90 -18.59 -8.02
C LYS A 12 -36.60 -17.20 -8.58
N VAL A 13 -35.85 -17.24 -9.69
CA VAL A 13 -35.90 -16.43 -10.92
C VAL A 13 -35.40 -14.97 -10.86
N LEU A 14 -34.10 -14.81 -11.11
CA LEU A 14 -33.58 -13.75 -11.99
C LEU A 14 -33.00 -14.43 -13.23
N PRO A 15 -33.22 -13.91 -14.46
CA PRO A 15 -32.68 -14.52 -15.67
C PRO A 15 -31.15 -14.40 -15.64
N TYR A 16 -30.48 -15.54 -15.45
CA TYR A 16 -29.03 -15.67 -15.50
C TYR A 16 -28.60 -15.75 -16.96
N PHE A 17 -28.26 -14.61 -17.53
CA PHE A 17 -27.46 -14.50 -18.74
C PHE A 17 -26.21 -13.68 -18.41
N SER A 18 -25.33 -14.19 -17.56
CA SER A 18 -23.94 -13.77 -17.59
C SER A 18 -23.20 -14.73 -18.51
N ASN A 19 -22.59 -14.22 -19.58
CA ASN A 19 -21.61 -15.01 -20.32
C ASN A 19 -20.51 -15.42 -19.32
N GLU A 20 -19.96 -16.64 -19.41
CA GLU A 20 -18.83 -17.05 -18.56
C GLU A 20 -17.61 -16.10 -18.67
N GLN A 21 -17.56 -15.28 -19.73
CA GLN A 21 -16.56 -14.24 -19.96
C GLN A 21 -16.65 -13.04 -18.98
N ASP A 22 -17.78 -12.83 -18.30
CA ASP A 22 -17.97 -11.70 -17.38
C ASP A 22 -17.68 -12.06 -15.90
N LEU A 23 -17.32 -13.33 -15.63
CA LEU A 23 -17.06 -13.80 -14.28
C LEU A 23 -15.61 -13.51 -13.86
N ARG A 24 -15.48 -12.95 -12.67
CA ARG A 24 -14.21 -12.75 -11.96
C ARG A 24 -13.92 -13.96 -11.08
N THR A 25 -12.67 -14.36 -11.00
CA THR A 25 -12.19 -15.37 -10.04
C THR A 25 -11.56 -14.65 -8.86
N ILE A 26 -12.24 -14.67 -7.72
CA ILE A 26 -11.71 -14.09 -6.47
C ILE A 26 -11.21 -15.19 -5.55
N GLN A 27 -10.27 -14.84 -4.67
CA GLN A 27 -9.79 -15.70 -3.61
C GLN A 27 -10.05 -15.07 -2.24
N LEU A 28 -10.76 -15.80 -1.38
CA LEU A 28 -11.18 -15.36 -0.05
C LEU A 28 -10.23 -15.81 1.07
N SER A 29 -9.44 -16.85 0.82
CA SER A 29 -8.40 -17.39 1.70
C SER A 29 -7.45 -18.26 0.88
N GLN A 30 -6.35 -18.74 1.46
CA GLN A 30 -5.36 -19.58 0.76
C GLN A 30 -6.01 -20.74 -0.03
N ASP A 31 -7.05 -21.38 0.51
CA ASP A 31 -7.67 -22.56 -0.10
C ASP A 31 -9.04 -22.30 -0.75
N GLN A 32 -9.56 -21.08 -0.71
CA GLN A 32 -10.92 -20.79 -1.17
C GLN A 32 -10.95 -19.78 -2.32
N THR A 33 -11.38 -20.25 -3.49
CA THR A 33 -11.70 -19.40 -4.65
C THR A 33 -13.19 -19.45 -4.98
N LEU A 34 -13.71 -18.34 -5.51
CA LEU A 34 -15.09 -18.23 -5.98
C LEU A 34 -15.11 -17.56 -7.36
N LYS A 35 -16.01 -18.01 -8.23
CA LYS A 35 -16.36 -17.27 -9.45
C LYS A 35 -17.57 -16.39 -9.15
N VAL A 36 -17.43 -15.10 -9.39
CA VAL A 36 -18.44 -14.08 -9.05
C VAL A 36 -18.51 -13.02 -10.14
N THR A 37 -19.64 -12.35 -10.25
CA THR A 37 -19.76 -11.12 -11.04
C THR A 37 -19.12 -9.92 -10.34
N ASP A 38 -18.83 -8.83 -11.05
CA ASP A 38 -18.39 -7.56 -10.43
C ASP A 38 -19.41 -7.05 -9.39
N GLY A 39 -20.71 -7.30 -9.58
CA GLY A 39 -21.76 -6.94 -8.62
C GLY A 39 -21.66 -7.75 -7.32
N GLU A 40 -21.39 -9.05 -7.41
CA GLU A 40 -21.18 -9.91 -6.24
C GLU A 40 -19.88 -9.59 -5.49
N LYS A 41 -18.81 -9.20 -6.20
CA LYS A 41 -17.60 -8.64 -5.55
C LYS A 41 -17.93 -7.44 -4.67
N LEU A 42 -18.72 -6.52 -5.20
CA LEU A 42 -19.14 -5.33 -4.45
C LEU A 42 -20.01 -5.70 -3.24
N LEU A 43 -20.88 -6.71 -3.36
CA LEU A 43 -21.66 -7.23 -2.23
C LEU A 43 -20.76 -7.83 -1.13
N LEU A 44 -19.71 -8.55 -1.50
CA LEU A 44 -18.74 -9.09 -0.56
C LEU A 44 -17.97 -7.99 0.16
N LYS A 45 -17.46 -6.98 -0.56
CA LYS A 45 -16.81 -5.81 0.08
C LYS A 45 -17.75 -5.09 1.06
N ARG A 46 -19.04 -4.91 0.73
CA ARG A 46 -20.05 -4.34 1.64
C ARG A 46 -20.27 -5.16 2.91
N GLN A 47 -19.96 -6.46 2.88
CA GLN A 47 -20.04 -7.36 4.03
C GLN A 47 -18.72 -7.40 4.82
N GLY A 48 -17.74 -6.57 4.46
CA GLY A 48 -16.41 -6.58 5.06
C GLY A 48 -15.56 -7.79 4.66
N VAL A 49 -15.88 -8.43 3.54
CA VAL A 49 -15.11 -9.58 3.04
C VAL A 49 -14.05 -9.08 2.06
N ASN A 50 -12.79 -9.22 2.47
CA ASN A 50 -11.62 -8.93 1.67
C ASN A 50 -11.27 -10.10 0.74
N PHE A 51 -10.69 -9.80 -0.41
CA PHE A 51 -10.32 -10.81 -1.40
C PHE A 51 -9.25 -10.29 -2.36
N PHE A 52 -8.46 -11.21 -2.91
CA PHE A 52 -7.72 -10.96 -4.14
C PHE A 52 -8.63 -11.23 -5.33
N ASP A 53 -8.63 -10.36 -6.33
CA ASP A 53 -9.16 -10.70 -7.65
C ASP A 53 -8.02 -11.30 -8.50
N ILE A 54 -8.05 -12.62 -8.66
CA ILE A 54 -7.02 -13.39 -9.37
C ILE A 54 -7.39 -13.71 -10.83
N THR A 55 -8.42 -13.06 -11.39
CA THR A 55 -8.98 -13.38 -12.71
C THR A 55 -7.92 -13.42 -13.81
N ASN A 56 -7.03 -12.43 -13.83
CA ASN A 56 -6.03 -12.25 -14.89
C ASN A 56 -4.64 -12.78 -14.50
N PHE A 57 -4.54 -13.58 -13.42
CA PHE A 57 -3.26 -13.97 -12.85
C PHE A 57 -3.09 -15.50 -12.82
N PRO A 58 -2.72 -16.13 -13.96
CA PRO A 58 -2.78 -17.58 -14.17
C PRO A 58 -1.75 -18.40 -13.38
N PHE A 59 -0.68 -17.78 -12.87
CA PHE A 59 0.38 -18.45 -12.11
C PHE A 59 -0.08 -18.94 -10.74
N PHE A 60 -1.23 -18.44 -10.24
CA PHE A 60 -1.81 -18.88 -8.97
C PHE A 60 -2.54 -20.23 -9.01
N LYS A 61 -2.38 -21.01 -10.09
CA LYS A 61 -2.90 -22.38 -10.18
C LYS A 61 -1.97 -23.43 -9.52
N SER A 62 -0.78 -23.06 -9.05
CA SER A 62 0.00 -23.94 -8.17
C SER A 62 -0.63 -23.95 -6.77
N LYS A 63 -0.77 -25.13 -6.17
CA LYS A 63 -1.33 -25.28 -4.81
C LYS A 63 -0.43 -24.73 -3.70
N GLU A 64 0.77 -24.27 -4.02
CA GLU A 64 1.75 -23.76 -3.06
C GLU A 64 2.05 -22.30 -3.39
N GLU A 65 1.79 -21.41 -2.43
CA GLU A 65 2.24 -20.01 -2.48
C GLU A 65 3.78 -19.98 -2.39
N PRO A 66 4.46 -19.05 -3.10
CA PRO A 66 5.91 -18.96 -3.04
C PRO A 66 6.37 -18.66 -1.61
N VAL A 67 7.46 -19.31 -1.20
CA VAL A 67 8.07 -19.07 0.11
C VAL A 67 8.64 -17.65 0.14
N VAL A 68 8.15 -16.83 1.08
CA VAL A 68 8.65 -15.48 1.26
C VAL A 68 10.12 -15.49 1.64
N ALA A 69 10.95 -14.82 0.83
CA ALA A 69 12.37 -14.68 1.07
C ALA A 69 12.64 -14.09 2.47
N GLN A 70 13.63 -14.62 3.17
CA GLN A 70 13.97 -14.16 4.51
C GLN A 70 15.33 -13.46 4.45
N TYR A 71 15.35 -12.16 4.71
CA TYR A 71 16.59 -11.39 4.78
C TYR A 71 16.99 -11.07 6.22
N SER A 72 18.28 -10.81 6.43
CA SER A 72 18.75 -10.13 7.63
C SER A 72 18.45 -8.63 7.55
N TYR A 73 17.86 -8.06 8.60
CA TYR A 73 17.66 -6.61 8.77
C TYR A 73 18.57 -6.06 9.89
N PRO A 74 18.84 -4.74 9.93
CA PRO A 74 19.63 -4.13 11.00
C PRO A 74 19.08 -4.46 12.39
N LYS A 75 19.96 -4.91 13.29
CA LYS A 75 19.65 -5.09 14.72
C LYS A 75 19.91 -3.83 15.55
N LYS A 76 20.65 -2.89 14.99
CA LYS A 76 20.96 -1.58 15.57
C LYS A 76 20.79 -0.56 14.45
N LEU A 77 20.14 0.54 14.78
CA LEU A 77 19.95 1.69 13.91
C LEU A 77 21.13 2.62 14.14
N VAL A 78 21.80 3.02 13.06
CA VAL A 78 23.09 3.75 13.14
C VAL A 78 23.07 5.05 12.36
N ASN A 79 21.95 5.39 11.73
CA ASN A 79 21.82 6.58 10.91
C ASN A 79 20.96 7.66 11.60
N GLY A 80 20.86 7.64 12.93
CA GLY A 80 19.95 8.51 13.68
C GLY A 80 20.12 10.01 13.41
N ASP A 81 21.36 10.51 13.34
CA ASP A 81 21.64 11.92 13.00
C ASP A 81 21.13 12.26 11.59
N LYS A 82 21.31 11.35 10.63
CA LYS A 82 20.87 11.53 9.25
C LYS A 82 19.34 11.50 9.15
N VAL A 83 18.68 10.56 9.82
CA VAL A 83 17.23 10.49 9.86
C VAL A 83 16.67 11.76 10.47
N SER A 84 17.20 12.19 11.61
CA SER A 84 16.79 13.42 12.31
C SER A 84 16.89 14.65 11.39
N GLN A 85 18.02 14.81 10.70
CA GLN A 85 18.20 15.90 9.74
C GLN A 85 17.13 15.93 8.63
N ILE A 86 16.70 14.77 8.14
CA ILE A 86 15.71 14.69 7.05
C ILE A 86 14.31 14.96 7.59
N ILE A 87 13.92 14.31 8.70
CA ILE A 87 12.56 14.41 9.25
C ILE A 87 12.25 15.80 9.82
N GLU A 88 13.25 16.60 10.20
CA GLU A 88 13.07 18.02 10.57
C GLU A 88 12.53 18.88 9.41
N THR A 89 12.57 18.38 8.17
CA THR A 89 12.09 19.10 6.98
C THR A 89 10.69 18.69 6.50
N ILE A 90 9.99 17.87 7.29
CA ILE A 90 8.57 17.53 7.06
C ILE A 90 7.74 18.82 7.06
N ASP A 91 6.90 18.97 6.04
CA ASP A 91 6.02 20.13 5.84
C ASP A 91 4.55 19.68 5.85
N GLU A 92 3.95 19.70 7.03
CA GLU A 92 2.53 19.37 7.24
C GLU A 92 1.59 20.26 6.39
N SER A 93 1.98 21.51 6.08
CA SER A 93 1.19 22.39 5.23
C SER A 93 1.24 21.94 3.76
N SER A 94 2.41 21.49 3.28
CA SER A 94 2.51 20.86 1.95
C SER A 94 1.66 19.59 1.90
N MET A 95 1.74 18.73 2.92
CA MET A 95 0.92 17.52 3.01
C MET A 95 -0.58 17.85 2.97
N TYR A 96 -1.03 18.83 3.74
CA TYR A 96 -2.42 19.29 3.71
C TYR A 96 -2.86 19.73 2.33
N ASN A 97 -2.05 20.56 1.66
CA ASN A 97 -2.38 21.07 0.33
C ASN A 97 -2.44 19.97 -0.72
N ASP A 98 -1.51 19.01 -0.65
CA ASP A 98 -1.48 17.85 -1.55
C ASP A 98 -2.70 16.97 -1.33
N LEU A 99 -3.06 16.68 -0.07
CA LEU A 99 -4.24 15.87 0.24
C LEU A 99 -5.54 16.60 -0.12
N ALA A 100 -5.62 17.92 0.08
CA ALA A 100 -6.76 18.72 -0.34
C ALA A 100 -6.97 18.69 -1.86
N GLN A 101 -5.88 18.78 -2.63
CA GLN A 101 -5.97 18.63 -4.08
C GLN A 101 -6.36 17.20 -4.47
N PHE A 102 -5.78 16.18 -3.83
CA PHE A 102 -6.04 14.77 -4.15
C PHE A 102 -7.44 14.30 -3.78
N THR A 103 -8.05 14.90 -2.76
CA THR A 103 -9.43 14.65 -2.32
C THR A 103 -10.45 15.52 -3.04
N SER A 104 -10.02 16.49 -3.85
CA SER A 104 -10.90 17.35 -4.65
C SER A 104 -11.48 16.65 -5.88
N PHE A 105 -10.85 15.56 -6.34
CA PHE A 105 -11.41 14.71 -7.38
C PHE A 105 -12.71 14.08 -6.87
N TYR A 106 -13.77 14.08 -7.69
CA TYR A 106 -15.08 13.56 -7.28
C TYR A 106 -15.00 12.12 -6.73
N THR A 107 -14.16 11.31 -7.35
CA THR A 107 -13.73 9.99 -6.90
C THR A 107 -12.37 9.70 -7.55
N ARG A 108 -11.58 8.80 -6.96
CA ARG A 108 -10.41 8.22 -7.61
C ARG A 108 -10.63 6.77 -8.03
N TYR A 109 -11.88 6.37 -8.20
CA TYR A 109 -12.25 5.00 -8.58
C TYR A 109 -11.56 4.59 -9.89
N TYR A 110 -10.86 3.46 -9.86
CA TYR A 110 -9.93 3.02 -10.88
C TYR A 110 -10.52 2.85 -12.30
N LYS A 111 -11.83 2.53 -12.40
CA LYS A 111 -12.57 2.42 -13.67
C LYS A 111 -13.12 3.76 -14.19
N SER A 112 -12.98 4.85 -13.42
CA SER A 112 -13.56 6.15 -13.76
C SER A 112 -12.56 7.08 -14.47
N GLN A 113 -13.09 8.04 -15.22
CA GLN A 113 -12.28 9.10 -15.82
C GLN A 113 -11.59 9.97 -14.76
N ALA A 114 -12.28 10.26 -13.65
CA ALA A 114 -11.71 11.01 -12.53
C ALA A 114 -10.53 10.26 -11.86
N GLY A 115 -10.58 8.93 -11.82
CA GLY A 115 -9.46 8.10 -11.37
C GLY A 115 -8.22 8.20 -12.27
N LEU A 116 -8.40 8.27 -13.60
CA LEU A 116 -7.29 8.53 -14.53
C LEU A 116 -6.73 9.95 -14.35
N GLU A 117 -7.60 10.94 -14.17
CA GLU A 117 -7.19 12.32 -13.92
C GLU A 117 -6.40 12.46 -12.61
N SER A 118 -6.83 11.77 -11.55
CA SER A 118 -6.11 11.76 -10.27
C SER A 118 -4.74 11.09 -10.39
N ALA A 119 -4.63 9.99 -11.14
CA ALA A 119 -3.35 9.33 -11.42
C ALA A 119 -2.41 10.21 -12.23
N THR A 120 -2.95 10.96 -13.19
CA THR A 120 -2.18 11.93 -13.99
C THR A 120 -1.64 13.06 -13.11
N TRP A 121 -2.48 13.62 -12.25
CA TRP A 121 -2.06 14.63 -11.28
C TRP A 121 -0.97 14.10 -10.34
N LEU A 122 -1.16 12.89 -9.79
CA LEU A 122 -0.19 12.25 -8.90
C LEU A 122 1.15 12.04 -9.61
N SER A 123 1.12 11.54 -10.85
CA SER A 123 2.31 11.39 -11.69
C SER A 123 3.07 12.70 -11.87
N ASP A 124 2.38 13.82 -12.10
CA ASP A 124 3.01 15.12 -12.28
C ASP A 124 3.56 15.68 -10.96
N LYS A 125 2.85 15.45 -9.84
CA LYS A 125 3.34 15.78 -8.50
C LYS A 125 4.64 15.04 -8.18
N LEU A 126 4.70 13.73 -8.46
CA LEU A 126 5.86 12.88 -8.23
C LEU A 126 7.08 13.31 -9.08
N LYS A 127 6.87 13.63 -10.36
CA LYS A 127 7.92 14.24 -11.20
C LYS A 127 8.41 15.56 -10.63
N ASN A 128 7.53 16.41 -10.11
CA ASN A 128 7.91 17.71 -9.55
C ASN A 128 8.76 17.58 -8.27
N VAL A 129 8.38 16.70 -7.34
CA VAL A 129 9.14 16.53 -6.08
C VAL A 129 10.49 15.87 -6.31
N THR A 130 10.64 15.07 -7.37
CA THR A 130 11.89 14.39 -7.71
C THR A 130 12.73 15.10 -8.77
N ARG A 131 12.20 16.16 -9.40
CA ARG A 131 12.90 16.98 -10.41
C ARG A 131 14.34 17.37 -10.03
N PRO A 132 14.67 17.73 -8.78
CA PRO A 132 16.05 18.05 -8.41
C PRO A 132 17.05 16.91 -8.60
N LEU A 133 16.61 15.64 -8.62
CA LEU A 133 17.48 14.47 -8.76
C LEU A 133 17.96 14.21 -10.19
N GLY A 134 17.34 14.84 -11.20
CA GLY A 134 17.71 14.68 -12.61
C GLY A 134 17.65 13.23 -13.08
N ASP A 135 18.68 12.79 -13.80
CA ASP A 135 18.71 11.45 -14.43
C ASP A 135 18.90 10.27 -13.44
N LYS A 136 19.03 10.55 -12.15
CA LYS A 136 19.17 9.52 -11.10
C LYS A 136 17.84 8.99 -10.58
N VAL A 137 16.73 9.60 -10.99
CA VAL A 137 15.38 9.13 -10.73
C VAL A 137 14.70 8.73 -12.04
N ALA A 138 13.95 7.64 -12.02
CA ALA A 138 13.09 7.24 -13.11
C ALA A 138 11.65 7.10 -12.60
N GLN A 139 10.67 7.49 -13.40
CA GLN A 139 9.27 7.24 -13.11
C GLN A 139 8.67 6.37 -14.21
N PHE A 140 7.95 5.32 -13.81
CA PHE A 140 7.27 4.39 -14.70
C PHE A 140 5.77 4.43 -14.44
N HIS A 141 4.99 4.33 -15.51
CA HIS A 141 3.58 4.00 -15.44
C HIS A 141 3.40 2.52 -15.76
N VAL A 142 2.59 1.84 -14.97
CA VAL A 142 2.20 0.45 -15.21
C VAL A 142 0.74 0.48 -15.65
N ASP A 143 0.53 0.32 -16.95
CA ASP A 143 -0.80 0.25 -17.55
C ASP A 143 -1.43 -1.11 -17.30
N HIS A 144 -2.75 -1.13 -17.10
CA HIS A 144 -3.51 -2.33 -16.81
C HIS A 144 -4.57 -2.58 -17.89
N GLN A 145 -4.87 -3.84 -18.19
CA GLN A 145 -5.71 -4.19 -19.35
C GLN A 145 -7.18 -3.79 -19.17
N ASP A 146 -7.71 -3.86 -17.95
CA ASP A 146 -9.16 -3.81 -17.68
C ASP A 146 -9.65 -2.42 -17.20
N TRP A 147 -8.77 -1.45 -16.97
CA TRP A 147 -9.13 -0.12 -16.45
C TRP A 147 -8.12 0.97 -16.84
N PRO A 148 -8.53 2.25 -16.89
CA PRO A 148 -7.69 3.34 -17.38
C PRO A 148 -6.66 3.86 -16.36
N GLN A 149 -6.94 3.77 -15.05
CA GLN A 149 -6.02 4.28 -14.03
C GLN A 149 -4.74 3.43 -13.97
N PHE A 150 -3.58 4.01 -14.27
CA PHE A 150 -2.29 3.31 -14.20
C PHE A 150 -1.70 3.35 -12.79
N SER A 151 -0.89 2.35 -12.43
CA SER A 151 -0.04 2.42 -11.23
C SER A 151 1.26 3.21 -11.53
N ILE A 152 1.87 3.81 -10.51
CA ILE A 152 3.08 4.62 -10.67
C ILE A 152 4.21 4.06 -9.82
N ILE A 153 5.41 3.98 -10.41
CA ILE A 153 6.63 3.58 -9.70
C ILE A 153 7.67 4.68 -9.88
N VAL A 154 8.14 5.26 -8.78
CA VAL A 154 9.28 6.19 -8.77
C VAL A 154 10.49 5.45 -8.24
N GLN A 155 11.55 5.33 -9.04
CA GLN A 155 12.76 4.60 -8.73
C GLN A 155 13.94 5.56 -8.56
N ILE A 156 14.55 5.54 -7.37
CA ILE A 156 15.87 6.12 -7.10
C ILE A 156 16.87 4.96 -7.17
N LYS A 157 17.65 4.91 -8.25
CA LYS A 157 18.52 3.76 -8.55
C LYS A 157 19.71 3.70 -7.57
N GLY A 158 19.93 2.52 -6.99
CA GLY A 158 21.08 2.26 -6.12
C GLY A 158 22.42 2.32 -6.86
N THR A 159 23.49 2.67 -6.16
CA THR A 159 24.82 2.85 -6.76
C THR A 159 25.71 1.62 -6.70
N GLU A 160 25.49 0.71 -5.76
CA GLU A 160 26.39 -0.44 -5.49
C GLU A 160 25.67 -1.78 -5.65
N THR A 161 24.45 -1.89 -5.14
CA THR A 161 23.58 -3.08 -5.18
C THR A 161 22.21 -2.71 -5.76
N PRO A 162 22.14 -2.17 -6.99
CA PRO A 162 20.91 -1.69 -7.61
C PRO A 162 19.84 -2.78 -7.79
N GLU A 163 20.21 -4.05 -7.74
CA GLU A 163 19.31 -5.20 -7.79
C GLU A 163 18.45 -5.37 -6.53
N ASN A 164 18.93 -4.92 -5.36
CA ASN A 164 18.16 -4.94 -4.12
C ASN A 164 17.17 -3.78 -4.12
N VAL A 165 15.88 -4.08 -4.09
CA VAL A 165 14.80 -3.09 -4.13
C VAL A 165 14.09 -2.99 -2.78
N VAL A 166 14.13 -1.81 -2.17
CA VAL A 166 13.30 -1.43 -1.02
C VAL A 166 12.11 -0.64 -1.53
N VAL A 167 10.90 -1.12 -1.25
CA VAL A 167 9.64 -0.56 -1.77
C VAL A 167 8.85 0.10 -0.64
N PHE A 168 8.34 1.30 -0.92
CA PHE A 168 7.33 1.99 -0.12
C PHE A 168 6.04 2.08 -0.94
N GLY A 169 4.98 1.42 -0.48
CA GLY A 169 3.73 1.29 -1.22
C GLY A 169 2.57 2.04 -0.57
N SER A 170 1.65 2.51 -1.41
CA SER A 170 0.31 2.95 -1.05
C SER A 170 -0.59 2.77 -2.28
N HIS A 171 -1.90 2.71 -2.12
CA HIS A 171 -2.80 2.78 -3.26
C HIS A 171 -3.36 4.20 -3.45
N GLN A 172 -3.65 4.54 -4.70
CA GLN A 172 -4.06 5.88 -5.10
C GLN A 172 -5.56 5.99 -5.40
N ASP A 173 -6.25 4.86 -5.57
CA ASP A 173 -7.67 4.85 -5.82
C ASP A 173 -8.50 5.14 -4.56
N SER A 174 -9.80 5.30 -4.76
CA SER A 174 -10.80 5.37 -3.71
C SER A 174 -12.11 4.83 -4.25
N MET A 175 -12.97 4.30 -3.38
CA MET A 175 -14.30 3.86 -3.79
C MET A 175 -15.41 4.33 -2.87
N ASN A 176 -16.64 4.29 -3.37
CA ASN A 176 -17.84 4.38 -2.56
C ASN A 176 -18.56 3.03 -2.59
N LEU A 177 -18.72 2.37 -1.43
CA LEU A 177 -19.30 1.02 -1.39
C LEU A 177 -20.73 0.95 -1.93
N ILE A 178 -21.51 2.04 -1.86
CA ILE A 178 -22.92 2.02 -2.30
C ILE A 178 -23.03 2.08 -3.82
N PHE A 179 -22.32 2.99 -4.48
CA PHE A 179 -22.26 3.03 -5.95
C PHE A 179 -20.89 3.56 -6.40
N PRO A 180 -19.88 2.68 -6.57
CA PRO A 180 -18.49 3.09 -6.83
C PRO A 180 -18.31 3.99 -8.06
N SER A 181 -19.17 3.83 -9.07
CA SER A 181 -19.09 4.60 -10.33
C SER A 181 -19.98 5.85 -10.37
N VAL A 182 -20.74 6.13 -9.31
CA VAL A 182 -21.75 7.21 -9.31
C VAL A 182 -21.57 8.15 -8.13
N LEU A 183 -21.31 7.63 -6.94
CA LEU A 183 -21.21 8.46 -5.74
C LEU A 183 -19.80 8.99 -5.53
N PRO A 184 -19.66 10.14 -4.84
CA PRO A 184 -18.35 10.66 -4.52
C PRO A 184 -17.61 9.74 -3.55
N ALA A 185 -16.29 9.74 -3.67
CA ALA A 185 -15.38 9.06 -2.75
C ALA A 185 -14.15 9.94 -2.56
N PRO A 186 -14.19 10.92 -1.64
CA PRO A 186 -13.05 11.79 -1.40
C PRO A 186 -11.82 10.98 -0.97
N GLY A 187 -12.01 9.89 -0.21
CA GLY A 187 -10.94 8.94 0.12
C GLY A 187 -9.77 9.62 0.82
N ALA A 188 -10.06 10.51 1.79
CA ALA A 188 -9.03 11.32 2.42
C ALA A 188 -8.09 10.44 3.25
N ASP A 189 -8.65 9.57 4.07
CA ASP A 189 -7.86 8.62 4.83
C ASP A 189 -7.47 7.40 3.99
N ASP A 190 -8.45 6.84 3.27
CA ASP A 190 -8.35 5.61 2.48
C ASP A 190 -8.38 5.91 0.96
N ASN A 191 -7.23 5.93 0.28
CA ASN A 191 -5.87 5.99 0.85
C ASN A 191 -5.12 7.24 0.40
N GLY A 192 -5.83 8.38 0.45
CA GLY A 192 -5.23 9.68 0.22
C GLY A 192 -4.10 9.96 1.22
N SER A 193 -4.29 9.58 2.49
CA SER A 193 -3.34 9.83 3.56
C SER A 193 -2.02 9.09 3.33
N GLY A 194 -2.03 7.77 3.08
CA GLY A 194 -0.83 6.97 2.83
C GLY A 194 -0.12 7.39 1.55
N THR A 195 -0.89 7.75 0.51
CA THR A 195 -0.33 8.34 -0.72
C THR A 195 0.42 9.64 -0.44
N VAL A 196 -0.15 10.56 0.34
CA VAL A 196 0.50 11.84 0.68
C VAL A 196 1.69 11.65 1.63
N THR A 197 1.62 10.71 2.56
CA THR A 197 2.76 10.29 3.39
C THR A 197 3.94 9.86 2.51
N ASN A 198 3.71 9.03 1.50
CA ASN A 198 4.75 8.60 0.56
C ASN A 198 5.25 9.73 -0.35
N ILE A 199 4.38 10.66 -0.80
CA ILE A 199 4.79 11.86 -1.55
C ILE A 199 5.74 12.71 -0.72
N GLU A 200 5.41 12.95 0.55
CA GLU A 200 6.20 13.78 1.44
C GLU A 200 7.55 13.15 1.78
N ALA A 201 7.56 11.87 2.14
CA ALA A 201 8.78 11.12 2.37
C ALA A 201 9.72 11.16 1.14
N LEU A 202 9.15 10.95 -0.06
CA LEU A 202 9.90 11.08 -1.31
C LEU A 202 10.44 12.50 -1.53
N ARG A 203 9.66 13.54 -1.23
CA ARG A 203 10.06 14.94 -1.37
C ARG A 203 11.27 15.26 -0.49
N ILE A 204 11.19 14.99 0.81
CA ILE A 204 12.24 15.34 1.76
C ILE A 204 13.50 14.48 1.56
N TYR A 205 13.33 13.19 1.22
CA TYR A 205 14.45 12.34 0.86
C TYR A 205 15.14 12.80 -0.43
N SER A 206 14.38 13.23 -1.45
CA SER A 206 14.95 13.80 -2.68
C SER A 206 15.72 15.10 -2.41
N GLN A 207 15.21 15.97 -1.55
CA GLN A 207 15.92 17.18 -1.16
C GLN A 207 17.25 16.88 -0.46
N TYR A 208 17.24 15.90 0.45
CA TYR A 208 18.44 15.42 1.12
C TYR A 208 19.48 14.87 0.14
N LEU A 209 19.08 13.97 -0.76
CA LEU A 209 19.97 13.37 -1.75
C LEU A 209 20.60 14.43 -2.67
N ASN A 210 19.80 15.39 -3.12
CA ASN A 210 20.27 16.50 -3.95
C ASN A 210 21.27 17.41 -3.20
N ALA A 211 21.01 17.70 -1.93
CA ALA A 211 21.86 18.58 -1.13
C ALA A 211 23.20 17.93 -0.71
N THR A 212 23.19 16.63 -0.45
CA THR A 212 24.34 15.93 0.17
C THR A 212 25.12 15.04 -0.80
N ASN A 213 24.51 14.66 -1.92
CA ASN A 213 25.02 13.59 -2.80
C ASN A 213 25.22 12.23 -2.10
N ASP A 214 24.54 11.97 -0.99
CA ASP A 214 24.59 10.68 -0.28
C ASP A 214 23.65 9.65 -0.91
N TRP A 215 24.01 9.14 -2.08
CA TRP A 215 23.19 8.22 -2.85
C TRP A 215 23.12 6.82 -2.20
N PRO A 216 21.94 6.16 -2.23
CA PRO A 216 21.77 4.84 -1.63
C PRO A 216 22.53 3.76 -2.41
N SER A 217 23.03 2.74 -1.72
CA SER A 217 23.64 1.56 -2.37
C SER A 217 22.56 0.67 -3.00
N ASN A 218 21.45 0.47 -2.28
CA ASN A 218 20.27 -0.28 -2.72
C ASN A 218 19.30 0.64 -3.49
N THR A 219 18.50 0.07 -4.38
CA THR A 219 17.45 0.81 -5.09
C THR A 219 16.27 1.08 -4.15
N ILE A 220 15.79 2.32 -4.15
CA ILE A 220 14.60 2.74 -3.39
C ILE A 220 13.48 3.02 -4.39
N GLU A 221 12.32 2.38 -4.20
CA GLU A 221 11.14 2.60 -5.03
C GLU A 221 9.93 3.05 -4.20
N PHE A 222 9.20 4.03 -4.71
CA PHE A 222 7.90 4.44 -4.20
C PHE A 222 6.82 4.01 -5.19
N HIS A 223 5.84 3.24 -4.74
CA HIS A 223 4.80 2.64 -5.54
C HIS A 223 3.44 3.23 -5.16
N PHE A 224 2.63 3.56 -6.18
CA PHE A 224 1.27 4.09 -6.04
C PHE A 224 0.32 3.23 -6.86
N TYR A 225 -0.27 2.23 -6.23
CA TYR A 225 -1.05 1.18 -6.89
C TYR A 225 -2.45 1.69 -7.28
N SER A 226 -2.85 1.42 -8.51
CA SER A 226 -4.25 1.56 -8.91
C SER A 226 -5.05 0.33 -8.48
N ALA A 227 -6.37 0.47 -8.35
CA ALA A 227 -7.29 -0.66 -8.24
C ALA A 227 -7.04 -1.61 -7.04
N GLU A 228 -6.51 -1.12 -5.91
CA GLU A 228 -6.52 -1.86 -4.65
C GLU A 228 -7.98 -2.25 -4.34
N GLU A 229 -8.86 -1.29 -4.53
CA GLU A 229 -10.26 -1.38 -4.16
C GLU A 229 -11.02 -2.38 -5.04
N GLY A 230 -10.45 -2.71 -6.20
CA GLY A 230 -10.92 -3.76 -7.09
C GLY A 230 -10.56 -5.19 -6.65
N GLY A 231 -9.80 -5.36 -5.57
CA GLY A 231 -9.26 -6.65 -5.10
C GLY A 231 -7.76 -6.79 -5.33
N LEU A 232 -6.99 -5.76 -4.94
CA LEU A 232 -5.52 -5.71 -5.02
C LEU A 232 -4.96 -5.81 -6.45
N LEU A 233 -5.72 -5.36 -7.44
CA LEU A 233 -5.46 -5.65 -8.85
C LEU A 233 -4.16 -5.01 -9.35
N GLY A 234 -3.88 -3.75 -9.03
CA GLY A 234 -2.68 -3.06 -9.50
C GLY A 234 -1.40 -3.58 -8.85
N SER A 235 -1.41 -3.81 -7.53
CA SER A 235 -0.26 -4.38 -6.83
C SER A 235 0.00 -5.82 -7.21
N LEU A 236 -1.04 -6.63 -7.44
CA LEU A 236 -0.90 -7.98 -8.00
C LEU A 236 -0.17 -7.94 -9.35
N ASP A 237 -0.57 -7.04 -10.25
CA ASP A 237 0.07 -6.93 -11.56
C ASP A 237 1.55 -6.54 -11.43
N VAL A 238 1.86 -5.53 -10.62
CA VAL A 238 3.25 -5.10 -10.36
C VAL A 238 4.09 -6.25 -9.79
N PHE A 239 3.65 -6.90 -8.71
CA PHE A 239 4.47 -7.94 -8.07
C PHE A 239 4.56 -9.23 -8.88
N ASN A 240 3.52 -9.57 -9.66
CA ASN A 240 3.60 -10.69 -10.60
C ASN A 240 4.62 -10.42 -11.72
N GLN A 241 4.66 -9.20 -12.26
CA GLN A 241 5.67 -8.81 -13.23
C GLN A 241 7.08 -8.83 -12.59
N TYR A 242 7.21 -8.38 -11.34
CA TYR A 242 8.48 -8.41 -10.62
C TYR A 242 8.98 -9.85 -10.43
N ALA A 243 8.10 -10.78 -10.05
CA ALA A 243 8.41 -12.19 -9.93
C ALA A 243 8.81 -12.80 -11.29
N GLN A 244 8.07 -12.51 -12.38
CA GLN A 244 8.40 -12.98 -13.72
C GLN A 244 9.77 -12.48 -14.22
N LEU A 245 10.14 -11.26 -13.83
CA LEU A 245 11.44 -10.66 -14.14
C LEU A 245 12.55 -11.05 -13.16
N ASN A 246 12.28 -11.92 -12.18
CA ASN A 246 13.19 -12.30 -11.11
C ASN A 246 13.81 -11.08 -10.38
N LYS A 247 13.01 -10.03 -10.17
CA LYS A 247 13.45 -8.87 -9.37
C LYS A 247 13.69 -9.29 -7.91
N THR A 248 14.65 -8.63 -7.25
CA THR A 248 14.97 -8.87 -5.84
C THR A 248 14.37 -7.76 -4.98
N VAL A 249 13.12 -7.93 -4.55
CA VAL A 249 12.52 -7.04 -3.53
C VAL A 249 12.93 -7.55 -2.16
N VAL A 250 13.67 -6.73 -1.42
CA VAL A 250 14.24 -7.08 -0.10
C VAL A 250 13.38 -6.57 1.07
N ALA A 251 12.49 -5.62 0.80
CA ALA A 251 11.57 -5.04 1.76
C ALA A 251 10.45 -4.31 1.01
N MET A 252 9.20 -4.47 1.44
CA MET A 252 8.06 -3.69 0.99
C MET A 252 7.26 -3.21 2.21
N LEU A 253 7.25 -1.90 2.46
CA LEU A 253 6.46 -1.29 3.52
C LEU A 253 5.20 -0.66 2.91
N GLN A 254 4.03 -1.18 3.27
CA GLN A 254 2.75 -0.58 2.90
C GLN A 254 2.37 0.54 3.87
N GLN A 255 1.85 1.64 3.32
CA GLN A 255 1.20 2.74 4.04
C GLN A 255 -0.23 2.84 3.52
N ASP A 256 -1.18 2.44 4.36
CA ASP A 256 -2.60 2.44 4.03
C ASP A 256 -3.41 2.85 5.23
N MET A 257 -4.07 4.00 5.10
CA MET A 257 -4.68 4.78 6.18
C MET A 257 -3.64 5.20 7.23
N THR A 258 -3.26 6.48 7.21
CA THR A 258 -2.18 7.06 8.04
C THR A 258 -2.64 8.34 8.74
N GLY A 259 -3.93 8.68 8.64
CA GLY A 259 -4.41 10.01 8.98
C GLY A 259 -5.34 10.08 10.19
N TYR A 260 -6.09 9.04 10.52
CA TYR A 260 -7.11 9.12 11.55
C TYR A 260 -6.62 8.69 12.94
N VAL A 261 -6.83 9.55 13.93
CA VAL A 261 -6.48 9.28 15.34
C VAL A 261 -7.75 9.05 16.15
N PRO A 262 -8.08 7.81 16.53
CA PRO A 262 -9.35 7.51 17.21
C PRO A 262 -9.40 8.00 18.66
N ASP A 263 -8.25 8.18 19.32
CA ASP A 263 -8.13 8.77 20.66
C ASP A 263 -6.80 9.53 20.77
N PRO A 264 -6.82 10.88 20.70
CA PRO A 264 -5.62 11.70 20.81
C PRO A 264 -4.86 11.54 22.14
N GLN A 265 -5.48 11.02 23.20
CA GLN A 265 -4.77 10.77 24.47
C GLN A 265 -3.99 9.46 24.48
N LYS A 266 -4.24 8.59 23.51
CA LYS A 266 -3.63 7.27 23.34
C LYS A 266 -3.22 7.07 21.88
N GLU A 267 -2.62 8.10 21.30
CA GLU A 267 -2.12 8.04 19.94
C GLU A 267 -1.03 6.97 19.81
N HIS A 268 -1.12 6.16 18.76
CA HIS A 268 -0.22 5.07 18.43
C HIS A 268 -0.42 4.69 16.96
N VAL A 269 0.55 4.01 16.35
CA VAL A 269 0.37 3.35 15.05
C VAL A 269 0.02 1.88 15.24
N GLY A 270 -0.68 1.27 14.28
CA GLY A 270 -0.96 -0.17 14.24
C GLY A 270 0.08 -0.92 13.40
N VAL A 271 0.78 -1.89 13.97
CA VAL A 271 1.69 -2.80 13.23
C VAL A 271 0.95 -4.10 12.92
N VAL A 272 0.76 -4.41 11.64
CA VAL A 272 0.05 -5.62 11.20
C VAL A 272 0.98 -6.83 11.23
N THR A 273 0.54 -7.88 11.93
CA THR A 273 1.34 -9.09 12.20
C THR A 273 0.92 -10.33 11.42
N ASP A 274 -0.26 -10.32 10.78
CA ASP A 274 -0.71 -11.37 9.88
C ASP A 274 -0.44 -11.03 8.41
N TYR A 275 -0.12 -12.05 7.60
CA TYR A 275 0.24 -11.89 6.18
C TYR A 275 1.42 -10.94 5.89
N THR A 276 2.26 -10.68 6.90
CA THR A 276 3.52 -9.93 6.82
C THR A 276 4.74 -10.83 7.04
N THR A 277 5.94 -10.28 6.89
CA THR A 277 7.21 -11.00 7.11
C THR A 277 7.75 -10.70 8.50
N PRO A 278 7.82 -11.68 9.43
CA PRO A 278 8.18 -11.41 10.82
C PRO A 278 9.52 -10.72 11.00
N GLY A 279 10.54 -11.12 10.22
CA GLY A 279 11.87 -10.50 10.30
C GLY A 279 11.88 -9.02 9.92
N PHE A 280 11.07 -8.63 8.93
CA PHE A 280 10.95 -7.24 8.50
C PHE A 280 10.03 -6.44 9.42
N THR A 281 8.94 -7.04 9.89
CA THR A 281 8.00 -6.44 10.85
C THR A 281 8.71 -6.06 12.15
N LEU A 282 9.54 -6.95 12.71
CA LEU A 282 10.38 -6.63 13.86
C LEU A 282 11.37 -5.48 13.61
N PHE A 283 11.81 -5.29 12.36
CA PHE A 283 12.67 -4.15 12.01
C PHE A 283 11.85 -2.85 11.97
N ILE A 284 10.64 -2.89 11.43
CA ILE A 284 9.70 -1.77 11.45
C ILE A 284 9.37 -1.34 12.88
N GLU A 285 9.14 -2.27 13.80
CA GLU A 285 8.94 -1.96 15.23
C GLU A 285 10.13 -1.18 15.81
N ARG A 286 11.37 -1.55 15.47
CA ARG A 286 12.57 -0.80 15.90
C ARG A 286 12.65 0.60 15.29
N ILE A 287 12.23 0.74 14.04
CA ILE A 287 12.15 2.06 13.38
C ILE A 287 11.13 2.94 14.10
N ILE A 288 9.99 2.38 14.51
CA ILE A 288 8.97 3.09 15.30
C ILE A 288 9.54 3.51 16.66
N ASP A 289 10.10 2.58 17.42
CA ASP A 289 10.65 2.86 18.76
C ASP A 289 11.76 3.92 18.75
N GLU A 290 12.56 4.00 17.68
CA GLU A 290 13.68 4.94 17.58
C GLU A 290 13.27 6.31 17.04
N TYR A 291 12.40 6.36 16.02
CA TYR A 291 12.19 7.57 15.23
C TYR A 291 10.82 8.23 15.39
N LEU A 292 9.81 7.51 15.88
CA LEU A 292 8.48 8.08 16.09
C LEU A 292 8.35 8.63 17.51
N ASN A 293 7.51 9.64 17.68
CA ASN A 293 7.16 10.17 18.99
C ASN A 293 6.04 9.39 19.68
N ILE A 294 5.40 8.48 18.96
CA ILE A 294 4.25 7.69 19.40
C ILE A 294 4.60 6.20 19.35
N PRO A 295 4.04 5.39 20.27
CA PRO A 295 4.28 3.95 20.28
C PRO A 295 3.54 3.25 19.14
N TYR A 296 3.77 1.94 19.01
CA TYR A 296 2.93 1.05 18.23
C TYR A 296 2.08 0.12 19.10
N ILE A 297 1.02 -0.41 18.48
CA ILE A 297 0.28 -1.57 18.96
C ILE A 297 0.25 -2.61 17.84
N GLU A 298 0.55 -3.86 18.17
CA GLU A 298 0.37 -4.98 17.23
C GLU A 298 -1.12 -5.23 16.98
N THR A 299 -1.48 -5.45 15.73
CA THR A 299 -2.84 -5.75 15.30
C THR A 299 -2.83 -6.81 14.19
N THR A 300 -4.03 -7.28 13.84
CA THR A 300 -4.28 -8.10 12.65
C THR A 300 -5.32 -7.43 11.78
N CYS A 301 -5.25 -7.61 10.47
CA CYS A 301 -6.29 -7.09 9.56
C CYS A 301 -6.95 -8.14 8.66
N GLY A 302 -6.42 -9.36 8.63
CA GLY A 302 -7.00 -10.48 7.90
C GLY A 302 -6.49 -10.62 6.47
N TYR A 303 -7.06 -11.60 5.77
CA TYR A 303 -6.65 -11.98 4.42
C TYR A 303 -6.91 -10.87 3.40
N ALA A 304 -6.00 -10.69 2.44
CA ALA A 304 -6.13 -9.74 1.33
C ALA A 304 -6.50 -8.31 1.78
N CYS A 305 -5.88 -7.87 2.86
CA CYS A 305 -6.23 -6.64 3.56
C CYS A 305 -5.75 -5.36 2.84
N SER A 306 -4.57 -5.39 2.22
CA SER A 306 -4.02 -4.28 1.42
C SER A 306 -2.85 -4.82 0.57
N ASP A 307 -2.15 -3.96 -0.18
CA ASP A 307 -1.18 -4.32 -1.21
C ASP A 307 0.05 -5.10 -0.72
N HIS A 308 0.39 -5.03 0.58
CA HIS A 308 1.44 -5.87 1.18
C HIS A 308 1.18 -7.36 0.95
N GLY A 309 -0.09 -7.76 0.89
CA GLY A 309 -0.50 -9.12 0.57
C GLY A 309 -0.09 -9.54 -0.84
N SER A 310 -0.10 -8.63 -1.82
CA SER A 310 0.37 -8.91 -3.19
C SER A 310 1.88 -9.18 -3.23
N ALA A 311 2.66 -8.49 -2.39
CA ALA A 311 4.09 -8.69 -2.26
C ALA A 311 4.43 -10.03 -1.60
N THR A 312 3.86 -10.35 -0.43
CA THR A 312 4.12 -11.63 0.27
C THR A 312 3.65 -12.83 -0.56
N ARG A 313 2.52 -12.70 -1.23
CA ARG A 313 2.02 -13.70 -2.18
C ARG A 313 2.97 -13.96 -3.35
N ASN A 314 3.83 -13.01 -3.71
CA ASN A 314 4.85 -13.17 -4.75
C ASN A 314 6.23 -13.52 -4.18
N GLY A 315 6.31 -13.89 -2.90
CA GLY A 315 7.54 -14.31 -2.24
C GLY A 315 8.42 -13.14 -1.77
N PHE A 316 7.91 -11.91 -1.82
CA PHE A 316 8.65 -10.73 -1.39
C PHE A 316 8.36 -10.37 0.08
N PRO A 317 9.39 -10.00 0.87
CA PRO A 317 9.18 -9.57 2.25
C PRO A 317 8.35 -8.30 2.31
N ALA A 318 7.30 -8.29 3.13
CA ALA A 318 6.49 -7.10 3.34
C ALA A 318 6.10 -6.88 4.81
N ALA A 319 5.86 -5.62 5.15
CA ALA A 319 5.30 -5.18 6.43
C ALA A 319 4.21 -4.13 6.15
N PHE A 320 3.30 -3.96 7.09
CA PHE A 320 2.20 -3.02 6.96
C PHE A 320 1.99 -2.30 8.29
N VAL A 321 2.00 -0.96 8.23
CA VAL A 321 1.68 -0.08 9.34
C VAL A 321 0.49 0.79 8.95
N ILE A 322 -0.52 0.79 9.79
CA ILE A 322 -1.79 1.51 9.67
C ILE A 322 -1.91 2.52 10.82
N GLU A 323 -2.81 3.48 10.71
CA GLU A 323 -3.04 4.58 11.68
C GLU A 323 -3.33 4.17 13.13
N SER A 324 -3.84 2.95 13.37
CA SER A 324 -4.21 2.48 14.73
C SER A 324 -4.47 0.97 14.71
N GLU A 325 -4.73 0.37 15.87
CA GLU A 325 -5.28 -0.98 15.93
C GLU A 325 -6.52 -1.15 15.03
N PHE A 326 -6.56 -2.24 14.25
CA PHE A 326 -7.50 -2.38 13.12
C PHE A 326 -8.98 -2.25 13.53
N SER A 327 -9.31 -2.62 14.76
CA SER A 327 -10.67 -2.46 15.30
C SER A 327 -11.12 -1.00 15.44
N ARG A 328 -10.17 -0.05 15.56
CA ARG A 328 -10.42 1.38 15.82
C ARG A 328 -10.04 2.31 14.66
N THR A 329 -9.66 1.75 13.52
CA THR A 329 -9.50 2.49 12.26
C THR A 329 -10.76 3.25 11.89
N ASN A 330 -10.59 4.29 11.07
CA ASN A 330 -11.62 5.18 10.60
C ASN A 330 -12.86 4.42 10.06
N LYS A 331 -14.04 4.74 10.62
CA LYS A 331 -15.32 4.10 10.25
C LYS A 331 -16.06 4.81 9.11
N TYR A 332 -15.46 5.88 8.57
CA TYR A 332 -16.02 6.65 7.46
C TYR A 332 -15.46 6.24 6.10
N ILE A 333 -14.47 5.33 6.05
CA ILE A 333 -13.88 4.82 4.80
C ILE A 333 -14.92 4.29 3.82
N HIS A 334 -14.54 4.30 2.55
CA HIS A 334 -15.39 3.93 1.39
C HIS A 334 -16.74 4.66 1.31
N SER A 335 -16.80 5.89 1.82
CA SER A 335 -18.00 6.72 1.84
C SER A 335 -17.68 8.18 1.49
N THR A 336 -18.73 8.99 1.33
CA THR A 336 -18.59 10.44 1.15
C THR A 336 -18.09 11.16 2.40
N MET A 337 -18.04 10.48 3.54
CA MET A 337 -17.64 11.04 4.83
C MET A 337 -16.16 10.83 5.13
N ASP A 338 -15.43 10.10 4.29
CA ASP A 338 -13.97 9.98 4.41
C ASP A 338 -13.31 11.25 3.86
N THR A 339 -13.21 12.27 4.72
CA THR A 339 -12.81 13.63 4.35
C THR A 339 -11.70 14.17 5.27
N LEU A 340 -10.98 15.16 4.73
CA LEU A 340 -9.84 15.83 5.35
C LEU A 340 -10.02 16.26 6.80
N ASP A 341 -11.19 16.76 7.19
CA ASP A 341 -11.49 17.29 8.53
C ASP A 341 -11.41 16.24 9.65
N ARG A 342 -11.26 14.97 9.29
CA ARG A 342 -11.13 13.84 10.23
C ARG A 342 -9.68 13.45 10.51
N LEU A 343 -8.72 14.02 9.76
CA LEU A 343 -7.33 13.58 9.80
C LEU A 343 -6.46 14.48 10.65
N ASN A 344 -5.38 13.89 11.17
CA ASN A 344 -4.34 14.56 11.92
C ASN A 344 -3.02 14.51 11.12
N PHE A 345 -2.56 15.66 10.66
CA PHE A 345 -1.32 15.76 9.86
C PHE A 345 -0.05 15.53 10.68
N GLN A 346 -0.10 15.72 12.00
CA GLN A 346 1.01 15.35 12.89
C GLN A 346 1.12 13.83 12.97
N HIS A 347 -0.02 13.12 12.97
CA HIS A 347 -0.04 11.66 12.92
C HIS A 347 0.52 11.14 11.58
N MET A 348 0.10 11.74 10.46
CA MET A 348 0.68 11.43 9.15
C MET A 348 2.20 11.72 9.12
N ALA A 349 2.66 12.77 9.80
CA ALA A 349 4.09 13.06 9.90
C ALA A 349 4.86 11.97 10.66
N GLU A 350 4.28 11.30 11.65
CA GLU A 350 4.88 10.12 12.29
C GLU A 350 5.05 8.96 11.27
N HIS A 351 4.08 8.76 10.38
CA HIS A 351 4.21 7.81 9.28
C HIS A 351 5.29 8.22 8.25
N VAL A 352 5.47 9.52 7.99
CA VAL A 352 6.57 10.02 7.14
C VAL A 352 7.93 9.68 7.76
N LYS A 353 8.09 9.84 9.10
CA LYS A 353 9.31 9.43 9.81
C LYS A 353 9.59 7.95 9.68
N LEU A 354 8.56 7.11 9.78
CA LEU A 354 8.65 5.67 9.59
C LEU A 354 9.21 5.33 8.18
N VAL A 355 8.65 5.94 7.14
CA VAL A 355 9.09 5.73 5.75
C VAL A 355 10.54 6.20 5.56
N VAL A 356 10.88 7.41 6.01
CA VAL A 356 12.25 7.96 5.89
C VAL A 356 13.27 7.18 6.70
N GLY A 357 12.96 6.84 7.96
CA GLY A 357 13.83 6.04 8.82
C GLY A 357 14.12 4.68 8.21
N THR A 358 13.10 4.02 7.67
CA THR A 358 13.23 2.76 6.93
C THR A 358 14.11 2.94 5.69
N ALA A 359 13.86 3.96 4.87
CA ALA A 359 14.60 4.22 3.63
C ALA A 359 16.09 4.45 3.92
N VAL A 360 16.39 5.27 4.92
CA VAL A 360 17.75 5.63 5.31
C VAL A 360 18.50 4.44 5.89
N GLU A 361 17.90 3.69 6.82
CA GLU A 361 18.56 2.55 7.46
C GLU A 361 18.78 1.37 6.51
N LEU A 362 17.91 1.21 5.51
CA LEU A 362 18.07 0.18 4.48
C LEU A 362 18.85 0.64 3.24
N SER A 363 19.07 1.95 3.07
CA SER A 363 19.72 2.53 1.87
C SER A 363 21.06 1.89 1.53
N ARG A 364 21.86 1.56 2.55
CA ARG A 364 23.21 0.99 2.42
C ARG A 364 23.38 -0.34 3.15
N TRP A 365 22.27 -0.94 3.57
CA TRP A 365 22.30 -2.22 4.29
C TRP A 365 22.66 -3.38 3.36
N SER A 366 23.56 -4.26 3.82
CA SER A 366 23.95 -5.47 3.10
C SER A 366 22.99 -6.61 3.42
N PHE A 367 22.04 -6.84 2.52
CA PHE A 367 21.07 -7.93 2.65
C PHE A 367 21.71 -9.29 2.43
N ARG A 368 21.41 -10.24 3.31
CA ARG A 368 21.78 -11.66 3.17
C ARG A 368 20.53 -12.52 3.34
N LEU A 369 20.38 -13.52 2.48
CA LEU A 369 19.34 -14.53 2.64
C LEU A 369 19.64 -15.38 3.89
N LYS A 370 18.64 -15.65 4.72
CA LYS A 370 18.79 -16.48 5.91
C LYS A 370 18.89 -17.99 5.62
N ASN A 371 18.63 -18.41 4.37
CA ASN A 371 18.60 -19.83 3.97
C ASN A 371 19.84 -20.25 3.16
N SER A 372 20.97 -19.53 3.28
CA SER A 372 22.23 -19.85 2.56
C SER A 372 23.33 -20.46 3.46
N ASP A 373 22.96 -21.06 4.58
CA ASP A 373 23.86 -21.89 5.42
C ASP A 373 23.49 -23.38 5.34
#